data_AF-A0A8R1WJU4-F1
#
_entry.id   AF-A0A8R1WJU4-F1
#
_cell.length_a   1.000
_cell.length_b   1.000
_cell.length_c   1.000
_cell.angle_alpha   90.00
_cell.angle_beta   90.00
_cell.angle_gamma   90.00
#
_symmetry.space_group_name_H-M   'P 1'
#
loop_
_entity.id
_entity.type
_entity.pdbx_description
1 polymer ?
#
loop_
_entity_poly.entity_id
_entity_poly.type
_entity_poly.pdbx_seq_one_letter_code
_entity_poly.pdbx_strand_id
1 'polypeptide(L)' 'MSRSVIDNDGFTLVKSKRSSKNKQTKIPEKSFSFTNSDIEINISKTVRKINTAVEELKISTYFENVAKSV' A
#
# COMPACT_ATOMS: atom_id res chain seq x y z
N MET A 1 -40.69 28.33 -21.20
CA MET A 1 -39.35 27.95 -21.71
C MET A 1 -38.56 29.22 -21.97
N SER A 2 -37.44 29.46 -21.27
CA SER A 2 -36.60 30.64 -21.49
C SER A 2 -35.93 30.57 -22.87
N ARG A 3 -35.94 31.68 -23.62
CA ARG A 3 -35.38 31.78 -24.97
C ARG A 3 -33.86 31.52 -24.94
N SER A 4 -33.35 30.67 -25.82
CA SER A 4 -31.90 30.44 -25.97
C SER A 4 -31.22 31.68 -26.53
N VAL A 5 -30.03 32.00 -26.03
CA VAL A 5 -29.18 33.08 -26.56
C VAL A 5 -28.24 32.46 -27.59
N ILE A 6 -28.23 33.02 -28.80
CA ILE A 6 -27.46 32.55 -29.95
C ILE A 6 -26.37 33.59 -30.22
N ASP A 7 -25.15 33.16 -30.51
CA ASP A 7 -24.03 34.04 -30.87
C ASP A 7 -24.16 34.53 -32.32
N ASN A 8 -23.37 35.52 -32.73
CA ASN A 8 -23.40 36.13 -34.07
C ASN A 8 -23.15 35.12 -35.20
N ASP A 9 -22.41 34.04 -34.90
CA ASP A 9 -22.14 32.95 -35.84
C ASP A 9 -23.22 31.85 -35.84
N GLY A 10 -24.33 32.05 -35.13
CA GLY A 10 -25.49 31.15 -35.14
C GLY A 10 -25.41 29.97 -34.16
N PHE A 11 -24.37 29.87 -33.33
CA PHE A 11 -24.24 28.82 -32.33
C PHE A 11 -24.97 29.16 -31.03
N THR A 12 -25.55 28.15 -30.37
CA THR A 12 -26.26 28.35 -29.09
C THR A 12 -25.28 28.47 -27.93
N LEU A 13 -25.33 29.59 -27.20
CA LEU A 13 -24.47 29.80 -26.03
C LEU A 13 -24.98 28.99 -24.84
N VAL A 14 -24.24 27.94 -24.48
CA VAL A 14 -24.50 27.12 -23.29
C VAL A 14 -23.56 27.52 -22.15
N LYS A 15 -24.12 27.82 -20.97
CA LYS A 15 -23.32 28.07 -19.76
C LYS A 15 -22.63 26.77 -19.33
N SER A 16 -21.33 26.83 -19.01
CA SER A 16 -20.63 25.69 -18.43
C SER A 16 -21.31 25.31 -17.10
N LYS A 17 -21.85 24.08 -17.02
CA LYS A 17 -22.35 23.56 -15.75
C LYS A 17 -21.15 23.49 -14.81
N ARG A 18 -21.22 24.16 -13.65
CA ARG A 18 -20.18 24.11 -12.62
C ARG A 18 -19.83 22.65 -12.36
N SER A 19 -18.66 22.27 -12.85
CA SER A 19 -18.03 21.00 -12.55
C SER A 19 -17.66 21.07 -11.07
N SER A 20 -18.57 20.68 -10.18
CA SER A 20 -18.20 20.26 -8.84
C SER A 20 -17.38 18.98 -9.01
N LYS A 21 -16.09 19.14 -9.34
CA LYS A 21 -15.10 18.08 -9.38
C LYS A 21 -14.81 17.65 -7.95
N ASN A 22 -15.78 17.02 -7.29
CA ASN A 22 -15.44 15.98 -6.33
C ASN A 22 -14.97 14.80 -7.17
N LYS A 23 -13.67 14.81 -7.50
CA LYS A 23 -13.03 13.72 -8.23
C LYS A 23 -13.35 12.42 -7.47
N GLN A 24 -14.09 11.53 -8.13
CA GLN A 24 -14.39 10.18 -7.64
C GLN A 24 -13.12 9.32 -7.45
N THR A 25 -11.96 9.84 -7.86
CA THR A 25 -10.64 9.24 -7.69
C THR A 25 -9.90 9.68 -6.42
N LYS A 26 -10.56 10.36 -5.47
CA LYS A 26 -9.95 10.53 -4.14
C LYS A 26 -9.91 9.16 -3.46
N ILE A 27 -8.72 8.55 -3.46
CA ILE A 27 -8.43 7.37 -2.66
C ILE A 27 -8.62 7.77 -1.20
N PRO A 28 -9.50 7.11 -0.43
CA PRO A 28 -9.67 7.42 0.97
C PRO A 28 -8.33 7.23 1.68
N GLU A 29 -7.94 8.19 2.52
CA GLU A 29 -6.79 8.02 3.41
C GLU A 29 -7.06 6.79 4.27
N LYS A 30 -6.35 5.69 3.98
CA LYS A 30 -6.27 4.58 4.93
C LYS A 30 -5.52 5.14 6.12
N SER A 31 -6.24 5.53 7.17
CA SER A 31 -5.65 5.70 8.48
C SER A 31 -5.10 4.33 8.89
N PHE A 32 -3.81 4.09 8.63
CA PHE A 32 -3.09 3.02 9.30
C PHE A 32 -2.98 3.45 10.75
N SER A 33 -4.02 3.19 11.54
CA SER A 33 -3.87 3.09 12.98
C SER A 33 -3.01 1.85 13.22
N PHE A 34 -1.70 2.04 13.20
CA PHE A 34 -0.82 1.19 13.99
C PHE A 34 -1.27 1.41 15.44
N THR A 35 -2.27 0.63 15.86
CA THR A 35 -2.38 0.30 17.27
C THR A 35 -1.00 -0.23 17.61
N ASN A 36 -0.25 0.51 18.42
CA ASN A 36 0.94 0.00 19.09
C ASN A 36 0.44 -1.11 20.03
N SER A 37 0.03 -2.23 19.45
CA SER A 37 -0.08 -3.47 20.18
C SER A 37 1.34 -3.74 20.60
N ASP A 38 1.62 -3.57 21.88
CA ASP A 38 2.86 -4.04 22.48
C ASP A 38 3.06 -5.46 21.97
N ILE A 39 4.07 -5.62 21.10
CA ILE A 39 4.35 -6.91 20.50
C ILE A 39 4.85 -7.75 21.65
N GLU A 40 4.00 -8.62 22.18
CA GLU A 40 4.38 -9.53 23.24
C GLU A 40 5.32 -10.58 22.65
N ILE A 41 6.62 -10.26 22.66
CA ILE A 41 7.66 -11.15 22.18
C ILE A 41 7.76 -12.30 23.17
N ASN A 42 7.26 -13.48 22.76
CA ASN A 42 7.48 -14.69 23.52
C ASN A 42 8.95 -15.12 23.43
N ILE A 43 9.75 -14.68 24.41
CA ILE A 43 11.20 -14.92 24.49
C ILE A 43 11.51 -16.41 24.35
N SER A 44 10.75 -17.29 25.03
CA SER A 44 10.99 -18.74 24.99
C SER A 44 10.85 -19.32 23.57
N LYS A 45 9.85 -18.84 22.82
CA LYS A 45 9.62 -19.25 21.43
C LYS A 45 10.73 -18.74 20.52
N THR A 46 11.19 -17.50 20.75
CA THR A 46 12.28 -16.89 19.98
C THR A 46 13.60 -17.63 20.22
N VAL A 47 13.95 -17.92 21.47
CA VAL A 47 15.16 -18.68 21.82
C VAL A 47 15.13 -20.07 21.18
N ARG A 48 14.00 -20.77 21.23
CA ARG A 48 13.85 -22.07 20.56
C ARG A 48 14.10 -21.96 19.06
N LYS A 49 13.49 -20.99 18.39
CA LYS A 49 13.69 -20.77 16.94
C LYS A 49 15.16 -20.50 16.59
N ILE A 50 15.84 -19.66 17.37
CA ILE A 50 17.26 -19.36 17.17
C ILE A 50 18.08 -20.64 17.29
N ASN A 51 17.86 -21.43 18.34
CA ASN A 51 18.59 -22.68 18.55
C ASN A 51 18.34 -23.67 17.41
N THR A 52 17.07 -23.83 16.98
CA THR A 52 16.74 -24.72 15.85
C THR A 52 17.42 -24.27 14.57
N ALA A 53 17.39 -22.98 14.24
CA ALA A 53 18.07 -22.45 13.05
C ALA A 53 19.58 -22.67 13.10
N VAL A 54 20.21 -22.52 14.27
CA VAL A 54 21.64 -22.80 14.46
C VAL A 54 21.96 -24.28 14.22
N GLU A 55 21.16 -25.20 14.76
CA GLU A 55 21.36 -26.63 14.54
C GLU A 55 21.13 -27.03 13.07
N GLU A 56 20.14 -26.44 12.40
CA GLU A 56 19.91 -26.65 10.97
C GLU A 56 21.11 -26.18 10.13
N LEU A 57 21.67 -25.02 10.45
CA LEU A 57 22.85 -24.50 9.75
C LEU A 57 24.10 -25.36 9.96
N LYS A 58 24.28 -25.94 11.16
CA LYS A 58 25.39 -26.86 11.45
C LYS A 58 25.35 -28.13 10.60
N ILE A 59 24.16 -28.64 10.29
CA ILE A 59 23.97 -29.89 9.53
C ILE A 59 23.83 -29.61 8.02
N SER A 60 23.61 -28.34 7.64
CA SER A 60 23.40 -27.96 6.25
C SER A 60 24.66 -28.14 5.40
N THR A 61 24.66 -29.19 4.58
CA THR A 61 25.71 -29.46 3.58
C THR A 61 25.81 -28.34 2.55
N TYR A 62 24.70 -27.68 2.21
CA TYR A 62 24.70 -26.51 1.34
C TYR A 62 25.50 -25.36 1.95
N PHE A 63 25.25 -25.04 3.22
CA PHE A 63 25.98 -23.98 3.93
C PHE A 63 27.48 -24.33 4.02
N GLU A 64 27.81 -25.57 4.36
CA GLU A 64 29.20 -26.04 4.41
C GLU A 64 29.92 -25.89 3.06
N ASN A 65 29.25 -26.29 1.96
CA ASN A 65 29.81 -26.20 0.62
C ASN A 65 30.03 -24.74 0.18
N VAL A 66 29.08 -23.85 0.48
CA VAL A 66 29.22 -22.42 0.20
C VAL A 66 30.34 -21.80 1.04
N ALA A 67 30.40 -22.11 2.34
CA ALA A 67 31.43 -21.59 3.24
C ALA A 67 32.85 -22.02 2.83
N LYS A 68 33.03 -23.22 2.26
CA LYS A 68 34.31 -23.69 1.72
C LYS A 68 34.69 -23.07 0.37
N SER A 69 33.71 -22.51 -0.35
CA SER A 69 33.92 -21.95 -1.69
C SER A 69 34.34 -20.47 -1.69
N VAL A 70 34.32 -19.82 -0.53
CA VAL A 70 34.78 -18.45 -0.28
C VAL A 70 36.15 -18.49 0.37
#